data_AF-A0A7S2V1C5-F1
#
_entry.id   AF-A0A7S2V1C5-F1
#
_cell.length_a   1.000
_cell.length_b   1.000
_cell.length_c   1.000
_cell.angle_alpha   90.00
_cell.angle_beta   90.00
_cell.angle_gamma   90.00
#
_symmetry.space_group_name_H-M   'P 1'
#
loop_
_entity.id
_entity.type
_entity.pdbx_description
1 polymer ?
#
loop_
_entity_poly.entity_id
_entity_poly.type
_entity_poly.pdbx_seq_one_letter_code
_entity_poly.pdbx_strand_id
1 'polypeptide(L)'
;MYFSSFLMVVNFLMINLFVMVIVQTFEMSTHEDRRKIESLLPVYQRVWAKADPHASGAINHDALVSLVMGLPQPLGLPKDGPFRQMQTKVKLVESVEGYAYGFTETLVILVALAVRQEALPDLEHVTKQVSAMVWK
;
A
#
# COMPACT_ATOMS: atom_id res chain seq x y z
N MET A 1 -47.41 -18.46 -18.42
CA MET A 1 -46.37 -17.43 -18.61
C MET A 1 -46.16 -16.49 -17.42
N TYR A 2 -46.92 -16.62 -16.32
CA TYR A 2 -46.71 -15.81 -15.11
C TYR A 2 -45.49 -16.24 -14.29
N PHE A 3 -45.27 -17.55 -14.16
CA PHE A 3 -44.16 -18.08 -13.35
C PHE A 3 -42.79 -17.71 -13.91
N SER A 4 -42.56 -17.89 -15.22
CA SER A 4 -41.29 -17.55 -15.87
C SER A 4 -40.99 -16.06 -15.82
N SER A 5 -42.01 -15.21 -16.00
CA SER A 5 -41.87 -13.75 -15.93
C SER A 5 -41.56 -13.28 -14.51
N PHE A 6 -42.21 -13.88 -13.51
CA PHE A 6 -41.93 -13.60 -12.10
C PHE A 6 -40.50 -13.97 -11.71
N LEU A 7 -40.02 -15.16 -12.12
CA LEU A 7 -38.63 -15.57 -11.86
C LEU A 7 -37.61 -14.66 -12.55
N MET A 8 -37.90 -14.18 -13.77
CA MET A 8 -37.05 -13.23 -14.48
C MET A 8 -36.94 -11.91 -13.72
N VAL A 9 -38.05 -11.38 -13.19
CA VAL A 9 -38.06 -10.14 -12.39
C VAL A 9 -37.31 -10.32 -11.07
N VAL A 10 -37.55 -11.42 -10.36
CA VAL A 10 -36.87 -11.70 -9.08
C VAL A 10 -35.36 -11.85 -9.28
N ASN A 11 -34.92 -12.58 -10.30
CA ASN A 11 -33.49 -12.74 -10.60
C ASN A 11 -32.83 -11.40 -10.96
N PHE A 12 -33.50 -10.56 -11.75
CA PHE A 12 -32.99 -9.23 -12.07
C PHE A 12 -32.82 -8.37 -10.82
N LEU A 13 -33.82 -8.37 -9.92
CA LEU A 13 -33.75 -7.64 -8.66
C LEU A 13 -32.64 -8.18 -7.75
N MET A 14 -32.52 -9.50 -7.62
CA MET A 14 -31.48 -10.15 -6.80
C MET A 14 -30.08 -9.84 -7.31
N ILE A 15 -29.84 -9.89 -8.62
CA ILE A 15 -28.54 -9.54 -9.23
C ILE A 15 -28.22 -8.07 -9.01
N ASN A 16 -29.17 -7.16 -9.26
CA ASN A 16 -28.92 -5.73 -9.10
C ASN A 16 -28.66 -5.35 -7.63
N LEU A 17 -29.37 -5.98 -6.69
CA LEU A 17 -29.10 -5.83 -5.27
C LEU A 17 -27.70 -6.33 -4.91
N PHE A 18 -27.32 -7.50 -5.42
CA PHE A 18 -26.00 -8.10 -5.16
C PHE A 18 -24.86 -7.23 -5.71
N VAL A 19 -25.00 -6.73 -6.94
CA VAL A 19 -24.03 -5.79 -7.54
C VAL A 19 -23.91 -4.53 -6.69
N MET A 20 -25.02 -3.96 -6.23
CA MET A 20 -25.01 -2.78 -5.35
C MET A 20 -24.22 -3.04 -4.06
N VAL A 21 -24.44 -4.18 -3.40
CA VAL A 21 -23.75 -4.54 -2.15
C VAL A 21 -22.25 -4.75 -2.36
N ILE A 22 -21.85 -5.42 -3.44
CA ILE A 22 -20.43 -5.61 -3.76
C ILE A 22 -19.76 -4.27 -4.04
N VAL A 23 -20.38 -3.41 -4.85
CA VAL A 23 -19.82 -2.09 -5.18
C VAL A 23 -19.65 -1.27 -3.90
N GLN A 24 -20.64 -1.25 -3.01
CA GLN A 24 -20.55 -0.56 -1.72
C GLN A 24 -19.42 -1.11 -0.84
N THR A 25 -19.21 -2.42 -0.84
CA THR A 25 -18.13 -3.06 -0.07
C THR A 25 -16.77 -2.71 -0.65
N PHE A 26 -16.64 -2.76 -1.97
CA PHE A 26 -15.41 -2.41 -2.69
C PHE A 26 -15.09 -0.92 -2.56
N GLU A 27 -16.08 -0.05 -2.68
CA GLU A 27 -15.96 1.38 -2.46
C GLU A 27 -15.55 1.69 -1.01
N MET A 28 -16.15 1.01 -0.02
CA MET A 28 -15.75 1.19 1.38
C MET A 28 -14.28 0.79 1.61
N SER A 29 -13.83 -0.34 1.04
CA SER A 29 -12.42 -0.75 1.10
C SER A 29 -11.50 0.31 0.45
N THR A 30 -11.85 0.76 -0.75
CA THR A 30 -11.08 1.79 -1.49
C THR A 30 -11.08 3.12 -0.74
N HIS A 31 -12.16 3.43 -0.03
CA HIS A 31 -12.31 4.65 0.74
C HIS A 31 -11.44 4.67 2.01
N GLU A 32 -11.38 3.55 2.72
CA GLU A 32 -10.48 3.35 3.86
C GLU A 32 -9.01 3.48 3.41
N ASP A 33 -8.64 2.87 2.29
CA ASP A 33 -7.30 2.99 1.71
C ASP A 33 -6.97 4.43 1.30
N ARG A 34 -7.94 5.13 0.68
CA ARG A 34 -7.80 6.55 0.33
C ARG A 34 -7.61 7.42 1.58
N ARG A 35 -8.41 7.21 2.63
CA ARG A 35 -8.28 7.94 3.91
C ARG A 35 -6.92 7.72 4.57
N LYS A 36 -6.41 6.48 4.55
CA LYS A 36 -5.06 6.18 5.02
C LYS A 36 -4.03 7.00 4.24
N ILE A 37 -4.08 7.00 2.91
CA ILE A 37 -3.15 7.78 2.06
C ILE A 37 -3.24 9.28 2.38
N GLU A 38 -4.44 9.85 2.47
CA GLU A 38 -4.65 11.26 2.81
C GLU A 38 -4.06 11.65 4.18
N SER A 39 -4.18 10.77 5.17
CA SER A 39 -3.60 11.00 6.50
C SER A 39 -2.06 10.89 6.53
N LEU A 40 -1.48 10.09 5.63
CA LEU A 40 -0.04 9.84 5.54
C LEU A 40 0.71 10.90 4.73
N LEU A 41 0.04 11.52 3.75
CA LEU A 41 0.59 12.58 2.91
C LEU A 41 1.25 13.74 3.69
N PRO A 42 0.64 14.33 4.75
CA PRO A 42 1.28 15.41 5.50
C PRO A 42 2.52 14.96 6.27
N VAL A 43 2.58 13.70 6.70
CA VAL A 43 3.77 13.14 7.36
C VAL A 43 4.90 12.97 6.34
N TYR A 44 4.58 12.45 5.15
CA TYR A 44 5.53 12.32 4.05
C TYR A 44 6.11 13.66 3.61
N GLN A 45 5.24 14.66 3.36
CA GLN A 45 5.67 16.02 2.99
C GLN A 45 6.61 16.63 4.02
N ARG A 46 6.35 16.43 5.31
CA ARG A 46 7.21 16.95 6.39
C ARG A 46 8.60 16.30 6.40
N VAL A 47 8.68 14.99 6.17
CA VAL A 47 9.97 14.27 6.11
C VAL A 47 10.70 14.62 4.82
N TRP A 48 9.99 14.73 3.70
CA TRP A 48 10.54 15.17 2.42
C TRP A 48 11.13 16.58 2.50
N ALA A 49 10.43 17.53 3.11
CA ALA A 49 10.92 18.90 3.26
C ALA A 49 12.23 19.00 4.08
N LYS A 50 12.55 17.99 4.91
CA LYS A 50 13.85 17.90 5.59
C LYS A 50 14.96 17.32 4.70
N ALA A 51 14.59 16.44 3.77
CA ALA A 51 15.51 15.82 2.82
C ALA A 51 15.78 16.70 1.58
N ASP A 52 14.82 17.54 1.18
CA ASP A 52 14.92 18.51 0.08
C ASP A 52 14.59 19.94 0.56
N PRO A 53 15.54 20.64 1.21
CA PRO A 53 15.34 22.01 1.67
C PRO A 53 15.28 23.04 0.53
N HIS A 54 15.69 22.67 -0.69
CA HIS A 54 15.71 23.55 -1.85
C HIS A 54 14.46 23.42 -2.74
N ALA A 55 13.51 22.56 -2.38
CA ALA A 55 12.31 22.27 -3.16
C ALA A 55 12.64 21.93 -4.64
N SER A 56 13.75 21.20 -4.84
CA SER A 56 14.19 20.77 -6.16
C SER A 56 13.25 19.73 -6.77
N GLY A 57 12.38 19.11 -5.96
CA GLY A 57 11.42 18.09 -6.39
C GLY A 57 12.06 16.72 -6.61
N ALA A 58 13.37 16.61 -6.39
CA ALA A 58 14.12 15.37 -6.49
C ALA A 58 15.23 15.31 -5.41
N ILE A 59 15.52 14.10 -4.94
CA ILE A 59 16.53 13.85 -3.89
C ILE A 59 17.61 12.87 -4.35
N ASN A 60 18.83 13.03 -3.82
CA ASN A 60 19.94 12.11 -4.05
C ASN A 60 19.78 10.81 -3.23
N HIS A 61 20.53 9.76 -3.56
CA HIS A 61 20.49 8.47 -2.87
C HIS A 61 20.68 8.59 -1.34
N ASP A 62 21.61 9.41 -0.86
CA ASP A 62 21.84 9.60 0.58
C ASP A 62 20.62 10.21 1.31
N ALA A 63 19.98 11.20 0.66
CA ALA A 63 18.76 11.81 1.15
C ALA A 63 17.56 10.85 1.10
N LEU A 64 17.47 9.98 0.09
CA LEU A 64 16.46 8.91 0.01
C LEU A 64 16.58 7.93 1.18
N VAL A 65 17.81 7.52 1.50
CA VAL A 65 18.10 6.65 2.64
C VAL A 65 17.66 7.31 3.95
N SER A 66 17.95 8.60 4.13
CA SER A 66 17.50 9.37 5.31
C SER A 66 15.97 9.52 5.39
N LEU A 67 15.29 9.66 4.24
CA LEU A 67 13.85 9.79 4.13
C LEU A 67 13.13 8.50 4.53
N VAL A 68 13.61 7.36 4.04
CA VAL A 68 13.05 6.03 4.36
C VAL A 68 13.24 5.70 5.85
N MET A 69 14.34 6.15 6.47
CA MET A 69 14.56 6.02 7.92
C MET A 69 13.69 6.97 8.76
N GLY A 70 13.39 8.16 8.26
CA GLY A 70 12.59 9.18 8.97
C GLY A 70 11.08 8.94 8.94
N LEU A 71 10.60 8.06 8.06
CA LEU A 71 9.18 7.74 7.92
C LEU A 71 8.73 6.69 8.95
N PRO A 72 7.58 6.87 9.62
CA PRO A 72 7.01 5.85 10.49
C PRO A 72 6.52 4.62 9.68
N GLN A 73 6.41 3.46 10.31
CA GLN A 73 5.62 2.34 9.75
C GLN A 73 4.20 2.86 9.45
N PRO A 74 3.59 2.57 8.29
CA PRO A 74 3.90 1.54 7.28
C PRO A 74 4.78 1.97 6.09
N LEU A 75 5.08 3.27 5.94
CA LEU A 75 5.86 3.80 4.81
C LEU A 75 7.37 3.58 4.98
N GLY A 76 7.90 3.83 6.17
CA GLY A 76 9.33 3.67 6.48
C GLY A 76 9.68 2.35 7.17
N LEU A 77 10.63 2.40 8.10
CA LEU A 77 11.03 1.27 8.95
C LEU A 77 10.73 1.55 10.42
N PRO A 78 10.54 0.51 11.25
CA PRO A 78 10.62 0.70 12.69
C PRO A 78 12.01 1.24 13.06
N LYS A 79 12.10 2.02 14.14
CA LYS A 79 13.35 2.65 14.62
C LYS A 79 14.52 1.66 14.83
N ASP A 80 14.21 0.36 14.97
CA ASP A 80 15.15 -0.77 15.08
C ASP A 80 14.91 -1.85 14.00
N GLY A 81 14.39 -1.46 12.84
CA GLY A 81 14.05 -2.39 11.76
C GLY A 81 15.28 -3.03 11.11
N PRO A 82 15.20 -4.31 10.68
CA PRO A 82 16.33 -4.98 10.06
C PRO A 82 16.74 -4.26 8.78
N PHE A 83 18.04 -3.93 8.67
CA PHE A 83 18.67 -3.25 7.54
C PHE A 83 18.30 -3.86 6.16
N ARG A 84 17.97 -5.17 6.15
CA ARG A 84 17.49 -5.90 4.97
C ARG A 84 16.17 -5.37 4.40
N GLN A 85 15.22 -4.98 5.25
CA GLN A 85 13.95 -4.40 4.80
C GLN A 85 14.21 -3.02 4.16
N MET A 86 15.14 -2.26 4.72
CA MET A 86 15.53 -0.95 4.21
C MET A 86 16.19 -1.04 2.85
N GLN A 87 17.19 -1.92 2.70
CA GLN A 87 17.84 -2.16 1.41
C GLN A 87 16.86 -2.63 0.34
N THR A 88 15.86 -3.44 0.72
CA THR A 88 14.86 -3.91 -0.24
C THR A 88 13.97 -2.77 -0.72
N LYS A 89 13.53 -1.89 0.19
CA LYS A 89 12.75 -0.69 -0.15
C LYS A 89 13.56 0.28 -1.02
N VAL A 90 14.81 0.55 -0.65
CA VAL A 90 15.71 1.44 -1.40
C VAL A 90 15.97 0.87 -2.79
N LYS A 91 16.35 -0.40 -2.93
CA LYS A 91 16.57 -1.04 -4.25
C LYS A 91 15.37 -0.97 -5.19
N LEU A 92 14.16 -1.01 -4.66
CA LEU A 92 12.93 -0.90 -5.46
C LEU A 92 12.70 0.54 -5.96
N VAL A 93 13.10 1.53 -5.17
CA VAL A 93 13.08 2.94 -5.58
C VAL A 93 14.22 3.24 -6.57
N GLU A 94 15.41 2.68 -6.34
CA GLU A 94 16.57 2.78 -7.24
C GLU A 94 16.33 2.17 -8.64
N SER A 95 15.37 1.24 -8.76
CA SER A 95 15.03 0.61 -10.04
C SER A 95 14.29 1.55 -11.01
N VAL A 96 13.84 2.72 -10.55
CA VAL A 96 13.15 3.73 -11.35
C VAL A 96 14.16 4.83 -11.67
N GLU A 97 14.59 4.86 -12.93
CA GLU A 97 15.70 5.61 -13.53
C GLU A 97 16.16 6.92 -12.84
N GLY A 98 17.48 7.02 -12.61
CA GLY A 98 18.20 8.29 -12.51
C GLY A 98 18.95 8.53 -11.20
N TYR A 99 19.93 9.44 -11.25
CA TYR A 99 20.68 9.91 -10.07
C TYR A 99 19.83 10.73 -9.08
N ALA A 100 18.58 11.06 -9.46
CA ALA A 100 17.68 11.93 -8.73
C ALA A 100 16.27 11.30 -8.65
N TYR A 101 15.79 11.08 -7.43
CA TYR A 101 14.50 10.44 -7.15
C TYR A 101 13.42 11.48 -6.97
N GLY A 102 12.39 11.47 -7.82
CA GLY A 102 11.28 12.41 -7.77
C GLY A 102 10.33 12.18 -6.59
N PHE A 103 9.67 13.24 -6.13
CA PHE A 103 8.69 13.21 -5.03
C PHE A 103 7.55 12.21 -5.29
N THR A 104 6.91 12.31 -6.46
CA THR A 104 5.72 11.52 -6.77
C THR A 104 6.06 10.04 -6.96
N GLU A 105 7.15 9.76 -7.66
CA GLU A 105 7.66 8.40 -7.90
C GLU A 105 8.00 7.70 -6.58
N THR A 106 8.74 8.39 -5.71
CA THR A 106 9.12 7.86 -4.40
C THR A 106 7.88 7.60 -3.54
N LEU A 107 6.90 8.52 -3.54
CA LEU A 107 5.65 8.34 -2.79
C LEU A 107 4.85 7.13 -3.29
N VAL A 108 4.68 6.98 -4.62
CA VAL A 108 3.93 5.86 -5.21
C VAL A 108 4.57 4.52 -4.84
N ILE A 109 5.88 4.41 -4.93
CA ILE A 109 6.61 3.17 -4.59
C ILE A 109 6.46 2.85 -3.09
N LEU A 110 6.60 3.85 -2.22
CA LEU A 110 6.46 3.66 -0.78
C LEU A 110 5.03 3.28 -0.38
N VAL A 111 4.01 3.90 -0.99
CA VAL A 111 2.60 3.54 -0.77
C VAL A 111 2.32 2.12 -1.28
N ALA A 112 2.80 1.75 -2.47
CA ALA A 112 2.65 0.40 -3.00
C ALA A 112 3.31 -0.64 -2.09
N LEU A 113 4.46 -0.31 -1.47
CA LEU A 113 5.13 -1.18 -0.51
C LEU A 113 4.38 -1.29 0.82
N ALA A 114 3.83 -0.19 1.33
CA ALA A 114 3.02 -0.19 2.55
C ALA A 114 1.77 -1.07 2.38
N VAL A 115 1.04 -0.91 1.28
CA VAL A 115 -0.15 -1.71 0.95
C VAL A 115 0.20 -3.19 0.79
N ARG A 116 1.30 -3.51 0.10
CA ARG A 116 1.79 -4.89 -0.04
C ARG A 116 2.15 -5.51 1.32
N GLN A 117 2.68 -4.70 2.24
CA GLN A 117 3.03 -5.16 3.58
C GLN A 117 1.79 -5.42 4.45
N GLU A 118 0.65 -4.78 4.20
CA GLU A 118 -0.63 -5.15 4.86
C GLU A 118 -1.20 -6.47 4.32
N ALA A 119 -0.92 -6.82 3.06
CA ALA A 119 -1.36 -8.09 2.46
C ALA A 119 -0.47 -9.31 2.83
N LEU A 120 0.80 -9.09 3.20
CA LEU A 120 1.74 -10.15 3.57
C LEU A 120 1.62 -10.79 4.98
N PRO A 121 1.17 -10.13 6.08
CA PRO A 121 1.15 -10.72 7.42
C PRO A 121 0.33 -12.00 7.49
N ASP A 122 -0.74 -12.10 6.69
CA ASP A 122 -1.58 -13.29 6.62
C ASP A 122 -0.82 -14.49 6.01
N LEU A 123 -0.02 -14.25 4.97
CA LEU A 123 0.84 -15.28 4.36
C LEU A 123 1.99 -15.70 5.27
N GLU A 124 2.59 -14.79 6.04
CA GLU A 124 3.66 -15.15 6.98
C GLU A 124 3.12 -16.01 8.13
N HIS A 125 1.90 -15.73 8.60
CA HIS A 125 1.21 -16.55 9.59
C HIS A 125 0.86 -17.94 9.03
N VAL A 126 0.31 -18.01 7.81
CA VAL A 126 -0.02 -19.28 7.12
C VAL A 126 1.24 -20.10 6.84
N THR A 127 2.32 -19.50 6.35
CA THR A 127 3.59 -20.20 6.07
C THR A 127 4.26 -20.70 7.34
N LYS A 128 4.22 -19.94 8.44
CA LYS A 128 4.68 -20.41 9.75
C LYS A 128 3.83 -21.58 10.26
N GLN A 129 2.52 -21.53 10.11
CA GLN A 129 1.63 -22.64 10.49
C GLN A 129 1.87 -23.89 9.64
N VAL A 130 1.96 -23.74 8.32
CA VAL A 130 2.24 -24.86 7.40
C VAL A 130 3.62 -25.45 7.70
N SER A 131 4.64 -24.62 7.92
CA SER A 131 5.97 -25.07 8.33
C SER A 131 5.92 -25.83 9.66
N ALA A 132 5.20 -25.32 10.67
CA ALA A 132 5.06 -26.01 11.96
C ALA A 132 4.29 -27.34 11.86
N MET A 133 3.49 -27.53 10.81
CA MET A 133 2.71 -28.74 10.56
C MET A 133 3.47 -29.79 9.73
N VAL A 134 4.33 -29.34 8.80
CA VAL A 134 5.17 -30.19 7.94
C VAL A 134 6.37 -30.78 8.69
N TRP A 135 6.90 -30.05 9.67
CA TRP A 135 8.08 -30.47 10.45
C TRP A 135 7.72 -31.06 11.83
N LYS A 136 6.51 -31.60 11.97
CA LYS A 136 6.02 -32.28 13.17
C LYS A 136 5.96 -33.79 12.94
#